data_AF-A0A1R1YFS2-F1
#
_entry.id   AF-A0A1R1YFS2-F1
#
_cell.length_a   1.000
_cell.length_b   1.000
_cell.length_c   1.000
_cell.angle_alpha   90.00
_cell.angle_beta   90.00
_cell.angle_gamma   90.00
#
_symmetry.space_group_name_H-M   'P 1'
#
loop_
_entity.id
_entity.type
_entity.pdbx_description
1 polymer ?
#
loop_
_entity_poly.entity_id
_entity_poly.type
_entity_poly.pdbx_seq_one_letter_code
_entity_poly.pdbx_strand_id
1 'polypeptide(L)'
;MPGNDRLTDKWENLIPVDCDYYPECDNSILWSDITQELAETLNNKNQGAEIFLSEKKETWLCYIDYSKAYDRVPHMALLHKLRSVGIWGKLLNMIKGMYDAPKIAVRVGNEVSNPTEYLCGVRQACPASPILFYIHINDIFKGVRGLQVPGLTSRIPGLLFADDAVLFAESSADLHAALDTITEWSDTWEMAVKASKCGIMTISGEMTTDMTPQGQKVDSTDQYTYLGYIMNSKWDVSGTINNNKNKVSKAIYAAYSFLRRSDVLTALKIKFINSVLMPIGCYGGETFGMSIARCKPIQSEIDKVIRMVANVGKSAAMERIRDELGISSVFMRTSTARERAYHKW
;
A
#
# COMPACT_ATOMS: atom_id res chain seq x y z
N MET A 1 20.13 -14.35 19.09
CA MET A 1 19.30 -13.29 18.48
C MET A 1 19.04 -12.28 19.58
N PRO A 2 19.26 -10.97 19.38
CA PRO A 2 19.12 -10.00 20.46
C PRO A 2 17.68 -10.02 20.96
N GLY A 3 17.52 -10.12 22.28
CA GLY A 3 16.25 -10.33 22.97
C GLY A 3 15.22 -9.27 22.66
N ASN A 4 13.98 -9.69 22.59
CA ASN A 4 12.80 -8.85 22.39
C ASN A 4 12.34 -8.21 23.71
N ASP A 5 13.27 -7.95 24.64
CA ASP A 5 13.00 -7.37 25.95
C ASP A 5 12.70 -5.88 25.78
N ARG A 6 11.47 -5.60 25.36
CA ARG A 6 10.88 -4.27 25.35
C ARG A 6 10.07 -4.14 26.62
N LEU A 7 10.55 -3.31 27.54
CA LEU A 7 9.97 -3.09 28.88
C LEU A 7 8.51 -2.64 28.77
N THR A 8 7.60 -3.38 29.43
CA THR A 8 6.17 -3.06 29.52
C THR A 8 5.90 -1.80 30.34
N ASP A 9 6.84 -1.43 31.22
CA ASP A 9 6.79 -0.28 32.13
C ASP A 9 6.40 1.05 31.45
N LYS A 10 6.85 1.26 30.19
CA LYS A 10 6.51 2.46 29.40
C LYS A 10 5.00 2.58 29.18
N TRP A 11 4.33 1.46 28.95
CA TRP A 11 2.92 1.40 28.60
C TRP A 11 2.02 1.19 29.81
N GLU A 12 2.54 0.53 30.86
CA GLU A 12 1.82 0.33 32.13
C GLU A 12 1.43 1.66 32.78
N ASN A 13 2.31 2.67 32.76
CA ASN A 13 2.00 4.00 33.31
C ASN A 13 0.96 4.79 32.48
N LEU A 14 0.72 4.39 31.23
CA LEU A 14 -0.29 5.00 30.35
C LEU A 14 -1.64 4.28 30.41
N ILE A 15 -1.72 3.17 31.15
CA ILE A 15 -2.93 2.38 31.35
C ILE A 15 -3.28 2.52 32.83
N PRO A 16 -4.23 3.42 33.20
CA PRO A 16 -4.73 3.47 34.55
C PRO A 16 -5.20 2.07 34.96
N VAL A 17 -4.77 1.63 36.13
CA VAL A 17 -5.17 0.36 36.75
C VAL A 17 -6.61 0.53 37.25
N ASP A 18 -7.56 0.67 36.33
CA ASP A 18 -8.97 0.64 36.70
C ASP A 18 -9.76 -0.24 35.74
N CYS A 19 -10.36 -1.25 36.36
CA CYS A 19 -11.35 -2.14 35.83
C CYS A 19 -12.66 -1.35 35.76
N ASP A 20 -12.73 -0.36 34.89
CA ASP A 20 -14.00 0.32 34.67
C ASP A 20 -14.93 -0.66 33.96
N TYR A 21 -15.82 -1.25 34.75
CA TYR A 21 -16.92 -2.05 34.26
C TYR A 21 -17.96 -1.08 33.68
N TYR A 22 -18.07 -1.09 32.34
CA TYR A 22 -19.00 -0.27 31.57
C TYR A 22 -20.17 -1.13 31.08
N PRO A 23 -21.35 -1.10 31.75
CA PRO A 23 -22.49 -1.95 31.41
C PRO A 23 -23.03 -1.72 30.00
N GLU A 24 -22.80 -0.55 29.39
CA GLU A 24 -23.13 -0.28 27.99
C GLU A 24 -22.39 -1.21 27.02
N CYS A 25 -21.22 -1.71 27.40
CA CYS A 25 -20.43 -2.68 26.63
C CYS A 25 -20.88 -4.13 26.83
N ASP A 26 -21.89 -4.40 27.65
CA ASP A 26 -22.45 -5.75 27.81
C ASP A 26 -23.37 -6.16 26.66
N ASN A 27 -23.81 -5.19 25.86
CA ASN A 27 -24.63 -5.44 24.68
C ASN A 27 -23.81 -6.12 23.59
N SER A 28 -24.42 -7.07 22.88
CA SER A 28 -23.81 -7.76 21.76
C SER A 28 -23.56 -6.76 20.62
N ILE A 29 -22.29 -6.42 20.40
CA ILE A 29 -21.83 -5.63 19.24
C ILE A 29 -22.01 -6.48 17.99
N LEU A 30 -22.79 -6.00 17.02
CA LEU A 30 -22.91 -6.67 15.73
C LEU A 30 -21.74 -6.27 14.84
N TRP A 31 -21.33 -7.18 13.96
CA TRP A 31 -20.29 -6.90 12.97
C TRP A 31 -20.63 -5.67 12.10
N SER A 32 -21.93 -5.44 11.86
CA SER A 32 -22.43 -4.24 11.18
C SER A 32 -22.01 -2.95 11.85
N ASP A 33 -22.07 -2.90 13.18
CA ASP A 33 -21.84 -1.69 13.97
C ASP A 33 -20.36 -1.30 13.90
N ILE A 34 -19.48 -2.30 14.00
CA ILE A 34 -18.03 -2.13 13.81
C ILE A 34 -17.74 -1.63 12.39
N THR A 35 -18.33 -2.24 11.37
CA THR A 35 -18.07 -1.83 9.97
C THR A 35 -18.62 -0.44 9.66
N GLN A 36 -19.70 -0.02 10.32
CA GLN A 36 -20.29 1.31 10.14
C GLN A 36 -19.40 2.40 10.76
N GLU A 37 -18.97 2.23 12.02
CA GLU A 37 -18.06 3.17 12.69
C GLU A 37 -16.76 3.38 11.90
N LEU A 38 -16.22 2.30 11.34
CA LEU A 38 -15.02 2.32 10.50
C LEU A 38 -15.25 2.99 9.14
N ALA A 39 -16.42 2.78 8.53
CA ALA A 39 -16.80 3.42 7.27
C ALA A 39 -17.01 4.94 7.44
N GLU A 40 -17.54 5.37 8.58
CA GLU A 40 -17.70 6.78 8.93
C GLU A 40 -16.34 7.46 9.16
N THR A 41 -15.35 6.72 9.69
CA THR A 41 -13.97 7.19 9.85
C THR A 41 -13.21 7.34 8.51
N LEU A 42 -13.57 6.54 7.50
CA LEU A 42 -12.92 6.49 6.18
C LEU A 42 -13.39 7.59 5.21
N ASN A 43 -14.47 8.30 5.52
CA ASN A 43 -15.09 9.27 4.60
C ASN A 43 -14.63 10.71 4.87
N ASN A 44 -13.37 11.02 4.53
CA ASN A 44 -12.92 12.40 4.34
C ASN A 44 -12.31 12.62 2.95
N LYS A 45 -13.22 12.93 2.01
CA LYS A 45 -13.14 13.93 0.92
C LYS A 45 -11.79 14.14 0.18
N ASN A 46 -11.78 13.73 -1.09
CA ASN A 46 -11.88 14.59 -2.30
C ASN A 46 -10.90 14.24 -3.44
N GLN A 47 -11.37 14.53 -4.66
CA GLN A 47 -10.67 14.60 -5.93
C GLN A 47 -9.72 15.81 -6.00
N GLY A 48 -8.49 15.63 -6.50
CA GLY A 48 -7.55 16.75 -6.67
C GLY A 48 -6.24 16.46 -7.41
N ALA A 49 -6.12 15.34 -8.14
CA ALA A 49 -4.83 14.94 -8.72
C ALA A 49 -4.44 15.64 -10.04
N GLU A 50 -5.34 16.41 -10.67
CA GLU A 50 -5.06 16.97 -12.02
C GLU A 50 -4.70 18.44 -12.09
N ILE A 51 -4.76 19.19 -10.99
CA ILE A 51 -4.51 20.66 -11.01
C ILE A 51 -3.06 21.01 -10.63
N PHE A 52 -2.27 20.08 -10.09
CA PHE A 52 -0.90 20.38 -9.64
C PHE A 52 0.10 20.68 -10.76
N LEU A 53 -0.13 20.20 -11.98
CA LEU A 53 0.88 20.29 -13.04
C LEU A 53 0.93 21.65 -13.77
N SER A 54 -0.02 22.55 -13.53
CA SER A 54 -0.03 23.88 -14.19
C SER A 54 0.80 24.93 -13.46
N GLU A 55 1.04 24.76 -12.16
CA GLU A 55 1.92 25.61 -11.38
C GLU A 55 3.13 24.76 -10.98
N LYS A 56 4.33 25.06 -11.49
CA LYS A 56 5.59 24.37 -11.14
C LYS A 56 5.98 24.64 -9.67
N LYS A 57 5.14 24.20 -8.74
CA LYS A 57 5.38 24.31 -7.31
C LYS A 57 6.33 23.20 -6.90
N GLU A 58 7.37 23.60 -6.19
CA GLU A 58 8.29 22.68 -5.54
C GLU A 58 7.50 21.73 -4.65
N THR A 59 7.71 20.42 -4.81
CA THR A 59 7.07 19.39 -4.00
C THR A 59 8.09 18.35 -3.62
N TRP A 60 8.12 18.01 -2.33
CA TRP A 60 9.00 17.02 -1.76
C TRP A 60 8.18 15.80 -1.34
N LEU A 61 8.68 14.63 -1.73
CA LEU A 61 8.12 13.34 -1.35
C LEU A 61 9.17 12.57 -0.56
N CYS A 62 8.78 12.03 0.59
CA CYS A 62 9.60 11.04 1.30
C CYS A 62 8.82 9.74 1.45
N TYR A 63 9.31 8.71 0.77
CA TYR A 63 8.81 7.35 0.88
C TYR A 63 9.43 6.70 2.12
N ILE A 64 8.59 6.18 3.00
CA ILE A 64 8.97 5.58 4.28
C ILE A 64 8.51 4.12 4.29
N ASP A 65 9.48 3.21 4.51
CA ASP A 65 9.25 1.78 4.72
C ASP A 65 9.66 1.43 6.15
N TYR A 66 8.75 0.79 6.88
CA TYR A 66 9.02 0.33 8.24
C TYR A 66 9.59 -1.09 8.24
N SER A 67 10.66 -1.30 9.02
CA SER A 67 11.30 -2.59 9.18
C SER A 67 10.38 -3.57 9.92
N LYS A 68 9.82 -4.57 9.22
CA LYS A 68 8.93 -5.58 9.83
C LYS A 68 7.75 -4.94 10.59
N ALA A 69 7.06 -4.01 9.94
CA ALA A 69 6.03 -3.18 10.57
C ALA A 69 5.02 -3.99 11.40
N TYR A 70 4.48 -5.08 10.83
CA TYR A 70 3.52 -5.94 11.51
C TYR A 70 4.10 -6.60 12.75
N ASP A 71 5.35 -7.07 12.71
CA ASP A 71 6.01 -7.80 13.80
C ASP A 71 6.48 -6.86 14.93
N ARG A 72 6.53 -5.55 14.68
CA ARG A 72 7.06 -4.56 15.63
C ARG A 72 6.02 -3.93 16.54
N VAL A 73 4.74 -3.97 16.18
CA VAL A 73 3.66 -3.32 16.94
C VAL A 73 3.66 -3.82 18.39
N PRO A 74 4.01 -3.00 19.40
CA PRO A 74 3.95 -3.45 20.78
C PRO A 74 2.50 -3.76 21.17
N HIS A 75 2.24 -4.88 21.85
CA HIS A 75 0.87 -5.28 22.17
C HIS A 75 0.17 -4.27 23.08
N MET A 76 0.89 -3.71 24.05
CA MET A 76 0.36 -2.69 24.95
C MET A 76 0.09 -1.36 24.25
N ALA A 77 0.95 -0.97 23.31
CA ALA A 77 0.72 0.20 22.46
C ALA A 77 -0.54 0.03 21.59
N LEU A 78 -0.74 -1.15 21.02
CA LEU A 78 -1.95 -1.48 20.26
C LEU A 78 -3.20 -1.37 21.14
N LEU A 79 -3.19 -1.96 22.33
CA LEU A 79 -4.32 -1.88 23.27
C LEU A 79 -4.61 -0.44 23.69
N HIS A 80 -3.56 0.37 23.91
CA HIS A 80 -3.70 1.79 24.19
C HIS A 80 -4.34 2.55 23.01
N LYS A 81 -3.93 2.28 21.76
CA LYS A 81 -4.55 2.91 20.57
C LYS A 81 -5.99 2.48 20.34
N LEU A 82 -6.32 1.21 20.60
CA LEU A 82 -7.71 0.75 20.54
C LEU A 82 -8.60 1.53 21.52
N ARG A 83 -8.12 1.70 22.76
CA ARG A 83 -8.78 2.54 23.76
C ARG A 83 -8.94 3.98 23.26
N SER A 84 -7.88 4.62 22.76
CA SER A 84 -7.94 6.03 22.34
C SER A 84 -8.90 6.30 21.18
N VAL A 85 -9.22 5.30 20.35
CA VAL A 85 -10.21 5.41 19.26
C VAL A 85 -11.62 4.99 19.66
N GLY A 86 -11.89 4.71 20.95
CA GLY A 86 -13.23 4.39 21.43
C GLY A 86 -13.54 2.89 21.56
N ILE A 87 -12.57 1.99 21.39
CA ILE A 87 -12.78 0.55 21.53
C ILE A 87 -12.54 0.14 22.99
N TRP A 88 -13.62 -0.22 23.69
CA TRP A 88 -13.62 -0.56 25.12
C TRP A 88 -14.33 -1.90 25.40
N GLY A 89 -14.47 -2.22 26.69
CA GLY A 89 -15.32 -3.30 27.20
C GLY A 89 -15.03 -4.68 26.63
N LYS A 90 -16.08 -5.43 26.27
CA LYS A 90 -15.99 -6.82 25.80
C LYS A 90 -15.08 -6.99 24.59
N LEU A 91 -15.18 -6.09 23.61
CA LEU A 91 -14.38 -6.16 22.39
C LEU A 91 -12.90 -5.96 22.71
N LEU A 92 -12.56 -4.94 23.52
CA LEU A 92 -11.19 -4.72 23.95
C LEU A 92 -10.64 -5.90 24.76
N ASN A 93 -11.44 -6.46 25.67
CA ASN A 93 -11.04 -7.62 26.47
C ASN A 93 -10.83 -8.88 25.62
N MET A 94 -11.66 -9.08 24.58
CA MET A 94 -11.46 -10.15 23.61
C MET A 94 -10.13 -9.97 22.86
N ILE A 95 -9.85 -8.78 22.35
CA ILE A 95 -8.58 -8.48 21.66
C ILE A 95 -7.40 -8.63 22.63
N LYS A 96 -7.51 -8.13 23.86
CA LYS A 96 -6.50 -8.30 24.90
C LYS A 96 -6.22 -9.78 25.16
N GLY A 97 -7.26 -10.61 25.28
CA GLY A 97 -7.12 -12.07 25.42
C GLY A 97 -6.44 -12.74 24.22
N MET A 98 -6.60 -12.18 23.00
CA MET A 98 -5.83 -12.63 21.83
C MET A 98 -4.35 -12.25 21.89
N TYR A 99 -3.94 -11.31 22.73
CA TYR A 99 -2.53 -10.89 22.87
C TYR A 99 -1.99 -11.13 24.28
N ASP A 100 -2.69 -11.91 25.10
CA ASP A 100 -2.26 -12.25 26.45
C ASP A 100 -1.24 -13.40 26.41
N ALA A 101 -0.06 -13.14 26.98
CA ALA A 101 1.10 -14.04 27.06
C ALA A 101 1.31 -14.96 25.82
N PRO A 102 1.37 -14.42 24.58
CA PRO A 102 1.39 -15.26 23.41
C PRO A 102 2.78 -15.90 23.25
N LYS A 103 2.78 -17.17 22.85
CA LYS A 103 4.00 -17.99 22.69
C LYS A 103 4.21 -18.35 21.24
N ILE A 104 5.46 -18.33 20.80
CA ILE A 104 5.89 -18.76 19.48
C ILE A 104 6.92 -19.88 19.61
N ALA A 105 6.84 -20.87 18.72
CA ALA A 105 7.83 -21.93 18.57
C ALA A 105 8.11 -22.16 17.08
N VAL A 106 9.34 -22.54 16.75
CA VAL A 106 9.79 -22.80 15.38
C VAL A 106 9.86 -24.31 15.16
N ARG A 107 9.28 -24.80 14.07
CA ARG A 107 9.37 -26.22 13.66
C ARG A 107 10.31 -26.37 12.46
N VAL A 108 11.26 -27.29 12.56
CA VAL A 108 12.14 -27.70 11.45
C VAL A 108 12.02 -29.21 11.29
N GLY A 109 11.37 -29.66 10.20
CA GLY A 109 11.01 -31.06 10.02
C GLY A 109 10.08 -31.54 11.14
N ASN A 110 10.54 -32.53 11.90
CA ASN A 110 9.79 -33.10 13.03
C ASN A 110 10.17 -32.48 14.39
N GLU A 111 11.17 -31.59 14.43
CA GLU A 111 11.63 -30.97 15.67
C GLU A 111 10.95 -29.62 15.89
N VAL A 112 10.58 -29.33 17.13
CA VAL A 112 9.94 -28.07 17.55
C VAL A 112 10.78 -27.44 18.65
N SER A 113 11.09 -26.15 18.51
CA SER A 113 11.81 -25.39 19.53
C SER A 113 11.00 -25.27 20.82
N ASN A 114 11.68 -24.94 21.92
CA ASN A 114 10.99 -24.48 23.11
C ASN A 114 10.12 -23.25 22.78
N PRO A 115 8.89 -23.14 23.33
CA PRO A 115 8.07 -21.95 23.17
C PRO A 115 8.70 -20.74 23.86
N THR A 116 8.67 -19.60 23.20
CA THR A 116 9.13 -18.32 23.73
C THR A 116 7.99 -17.31 23.70
N GLU A 117 7.84 -16.52 24.75
CA GLU A 117 6.87 -15.43 24.79
C GLU A 117 7.31 -14.27 23.89
N TYR A 118 6.33 -13.54 23.34
CA TYR A 118 6.62 -12.35 22.54
C TYR A 118 5.63 -11.23 22.87
N LEU A 119 6.14 -10.00 22.96
CA LEU A 119 5.37 -8.84 23.45
C LEU A 119 5.01 -7.82 22.34
N CYS A 120 5.37 -8.14 21.09
CA CYS A 120 5.11 -7.29 19.95
C CYS A 120 4.76 -8.12 18.72
N GLY A 121 3.98 -7.53 17.82
CA GLY A 121 3.61 -8.09 16.55
C GLY A 121 2.13 -8.44 16.49
N VAL A 122 1.45 -7.93 15.48
CA VAL A 122 0.11 -8.41 15.11
C VAL A 122 0.23 -9.79 14.47
N ARG A 123 -0.73 -10.68 14.74
CA ARG A 123 -0.65 -12.08 14.28
C ARG A 123 -0.77 -12.18 12.76
N GLN A 124 0.31 -12.53 12.06
CA GLN A 124 0.24 -12.74 10.61
C GLN A 124 -0.80 -13.82 10.26
N ALA A 125 -1.48 -13.66 9.13
CA ALA A 125 -2.62 -14.49 8.68
C ALA A 125 -3.89 -14.47 9.56
N CYS A 126 -3.91 -13.73 10.68
CA CYS A 126 -5.14 -13.50 11.42
C CYS A 126 -6.02 -12.46 10.68
N PRO A 127 -7.31 -12.74 10.43
CA PRO A 127 -8.21 -11.81 9.74
C PRO A 127 -8.35 -10.43 10.43
N ALA A 128 -8.16 -10.36 11.75
CA ALA A 128 -8.23 -9.12 12.51
C ALA A 128 -6.93 -8.29 12.46
N SER A 129 -5.78 -8.90 12.13
CA SER A 129 -4.49 -8.18 12.20
C SER A 129 -4.38 -6.99 11.26
N PRO A 130 -4.87 -7.02 10.01
CA PRO A 130 -4.82 -5.86 9.13
C PRO A 130 -5.54 -4.63 9.71
N ILE A 131 -6.70 -4.84 10.33
CA ILE A 131 -7.47 -3.74 10.91
C ILE A 131 -6.87 -3.23 12.21
N LEU A 132 -6.32 -4.12 13.04
CA LEU A 132 -5.59 -3.76 14.25
C LEU A 132 -4.33 -2.95 13.90
N PHE A 133 -3.60 -3.37 12.87
CA PHE A 133 -2.45 -2.64 12.37
C PHE A 133 -2.86 -1.28 11.80
N TYR A 134 -3.95 -1.22 11.03
CA TYR A 134 -4.48 0.02 10.50
C TYR A 134 -4.79 1.03 11.61
N ILE A 135 -5.54 0.62 12.65
CA ILE A 135 -5.81 1.47 13.83
C ILE A 135 -4.50 1.91 14.49
N HIS A 136 -3.52 1.02 14.58
CA HIS A 136 -2.23 1.35 15.18
C HIS A 136 -1.44 2.40 14.39
N ILE A 137 -1.48 2.40 13.06
CA ILE A 137 -0.68 3.33 12.24
C ILE A 137 -1.43 4.61 11.83
N ASN A 138 -2.76 4.66 11.94
CA ASN A 138 -3.60 5.68 11.32
C ASN A 138 -3.29 7.14 11.72
N ASP A 139 -2.75 7.36 12.91
CA ASP A 139 -2.40 8.69 13.44
C ASP A 139 -0.96 9.13 13.12
N ILE A 140 -0.22 8.37 12.31
CA ILE A 140 1.19 8.64 11.93
C ILE A 140 1.41 10.05 11.38
N PHE A 141 0.44 10.61 10.66
CA PHE A 141 0.55 11.94 10.06
C PHE A 141 0.00 13.06 10.95
N LYS A 142 -0.39 12.78 12.19
CA LYS A 142 -0.88 13.81 13.11
C LYS A 142 0.23 14.83 13.38
N GLY A 143 -0.06 16.11 13.09
CA GLY A 143 0.90 17.21 13.24
C GLY A 143 1.72 17.52 11.98
N VAL A 144 1.64 16.69 10.94
CA VAL A 144 2.29 16.96 9.65
C VAL A 144 1.50 18.02 8.88
N ARG A 145 2.18 19.09 8.45
CA ARG A 145 1.57 20.21 7.72
C ARG A 145 0.96 19.79 6.38
N GLY A 146 1.69 19.01 5.59
CA GLY A 146 1.25 18.52 4.29
C GLY A 146 1.16 19.57 3.17
N LEU A 147 0.70 19.09 2.02
CA LEU A 147 0.58 19.81 0.76
C LEU A 147 -0.79 20.50 0.62
N GLN A 148 -0.82 21.73 0.12
CA GLN A 148 -2.08 22.36 -0.29
C GLN A 148 -2.48 21.85 -1.68
N VAL A 149 -3.62 21.16 -1.75
CA VAL A 149 -4.18 20.67 -3.01
C VAL A 149 -5.29 21.60 -3.51
N PRO A 150 -5.21 22.10 -4.75
CA PRO A 150 -6.31 22.86 -5.34
C PRO A 150 -7.61 22.05 -5.36
N GLY A 151 -8.71 22.65 -4.90
CA GLY A 151 -10.01 21.98 -4.77
C GLY A 151 -10.20 21.26 -3.43
N LEU A 152 -9.17 21.16 -2.59
CA LEU A 152 -9.28 20.63 -1.22
C LEU A 152 -9.26 21.76 -0.20
N THR A 153 -10.14 21.66 0.80
CA THR A 153 -10.16 22.58 1.95
C THR A 153 -9.04 22.30 2.93
N SER A 154 -8.63 21.02 3.05
CA SER A 154 -7.59 20.57 3.97
C SER A 154 -6.30 20.25 3.23
N ARG A 155 -5.17 20.44 3.92
CA ARG A 155 -3.87 20.00 3.44
C ARG A 155 -3.75 18.47 3.53
N ILE A 156 -2.99 17.89 2.60
CA ILE A 156 -2.77 16.44 2.55
C ILE A 156 -1.34 16.14 3.03
N PRO A 157 -1.17 15.52 4.21
CA PRO A 157 0.15 15.25 4.79
C PRO A 157 0.92 14.17 4.05
N GLY A 158 0.21 13.26 3.38
CA GLY A 158 0.83 12.09 2.78
C GLY A 158 -0.17 11.05 2.32
N LEU A 159 0.37 9.91 1.89
CA LEU A 159 -0.37 8.69 1.57
C LEU A 159 0.06 7.58 2.51
N LEU A 160 -0.88 6.75 2.93
CA LEU A 160 -0.62 5.62 3.79
C LEU A 160 -1.37 4.40 3.26
N PHE A 161 -0.64 3.33 2.96
CA PHE A 161 -1.22 2.05 2.58
C PHE A 161 -0.49 0.93 3.31
N ALA A 162 -1.18 0.29 4.25
CA ALA A 162 -0.54 -0.61 5.21
C ALA A 162 0.69 0.07 5.84
N ASP A 163 1.89 -0.48 5.69
CA ASP A 163 3.15 0.06 6.19
C ASP A 163 3.90 0.98 5.22
N ASP A 164 3.43 1.09 3.97
CA ASP A 164 3.99 1.99 2.97
C ASP A 164 3.44 3.41 3.18
N ALA A 165 4.28 4.32 3.67
CA ALA A 165 3.94 5.72 3.88
C ALA A 165 4.67 6.64 2.89
N VAL A 166 4.02 7.72 2.47
CA VAL A 166 4.63 8.78 1.66
C VAL A 166 4.29 10.12 2.30
N LEU A 167 5.29 10.87 2.74
CA LEU A 167 5.11 12.24 3.21
C LEU A 167 5.13 13.22 2.06
N PHE A 168 4.31 14.26 2.15
CA PHE A 168 4.32 15.40 1.24
C PHE A 168 4.74 16.69 1.96
N ALA A 169 5.56 17.48 1.29
CA ALA A 169 5.99 18.79 1.76
C ALA A 169 6.15 19.79 0.61
N GLU A 170 5.97 21.08 0.90
CA GLU A 170 6.08 22.19 -0.05
C GLU A 170 7.50 22.79 -0.10
N SER A 171 8.37 22.38 0.82
CA SER A 171 9.75 22.85 0.91
C SER A 171 10.63 21.84 1.65
N SER A 172 11.96 21.97 1.51
CA SER A 172 12.92 21.19 2.30
C SER A 172 12.69 21.36 3.81
N ALA A 173 12.41 22.57 4.28
CA ALA A 173 12.18 22.85 5.69
C ALA A 173 10.89 22.19 6.22
N ASP A 174 9.82 22.22 5.42
CA ASP A 174 8.58 21.51 5.75
C ASP A 174 8.79 19.99 5.78
N LEU A 175 9.64 19.45 4.90
CA LEU A 175 9.97 18.02 4.92
C LEU A 175 10.77 17.65 6.17
N HIS A 176 11.77 18.43 6.56
CA HIS A 176 12.52 18.21 7.80
C HIS A 176 11.58 18.18 9.01
N ALA A 177 10.71 19.17 9.16
CA ALA A 177 9.73 19.20 10.26
C ALA A 177 8.76 18.00 10.24
N ALA A 178 8.34 17.56 9.05
CA ALA A 178 7.53 16.36 8.91
C ALA A 178 8.29 15.09 9.33
N LEU A 179 9.57 14.97 8.97
CA LEU A 179 10.41 13.84 9.37
C LEU A 179 10.69 13.83 10.87
N ASP A 180 10.83 14.99 11.51
CA ASP A 180 10.94 15.10 12.96
C ASP A 180 9.65 14.60 13.64
N THR A 181 8.50 14.99 13.12
CA THR A 181 7.18 14.51 13.60
C THR A 181 7.05 12.98 13.44
N ILE A 182 7.46 12.44 12.28
CA ILE A 182 7.45 10.98 12.06
C ILE A 182 8.46 10.27 12.96
N THR A 183 9.61 10.88 13.23
CA THR A 183 10.63 10.32 14.13
C THR A 183 10.07 10.22 15.55
N GLU A 184 9.50 11.30 16.07
CA GLU A 184 8.85 11.31 17.38
C GLU A 184 7.72 10.29 17.48
N TRP A 185 6.85 10.20 16.46
CA TRP A 185 5.80 9.19 16.40
C TRP A 185 6.40 7.78 16.40
N SER A 186 7.41 7.53 15.57
CA SER A 186 8.03 6.20 15.43
C SER A 186 8.69 5.76 16.72
N ASP A 187 9.40 6.66 17.41
CA ASP A 187 10.04 6.38 18.69
C ASP A 187 9.01 6.17 19.81
N THR A 188 7.93 6.96 19.79
CA THR A 188 6.81 6.81 20.72
C THR A 188 6.15 5.44 20.56
N TRP A 189 5.88 5.00 19.33
CA TRP A 189 5.18 3.73 19.06
C TRP A 189 6.10 2.55 18.78
N GLU A 190 7.41 2.71 19.00
CA GLU A 190 8.46 1.70 18.83
C GLU A 190 8.52 1.06 17.43
N MET A 191 8.17 1.86 16.43
CA MET A 191 8.30 1.55 15.03
C MET A 191 9.68 1.97 14.55
N ALA A 192 10.28 1.21 13.63
CA ALA A 192 11.61 1.55 13.11
C ALA A 192 11.59 1.67 11.59
N VAL A 193 12.04 2.82 11.13
CA VAL A 193 12.25 3.15 9.72
C VAL A 193 13.40 2.31 9.18
N LYS A 194 13.21 1.75 7.98
CA LYS A 194 14.25 1.06 7.21
C LYS A 194 14.79 2.02 6.16
N ALA A 195 15.75 2.87 6.53
CA ALA A 195 16.26 3.93 5.66
C ALA A 195 16.75 3.44 4.29
N SER A 196 17.34 2.24 4.22
CA SER A 196 17.80 1.64 2.95
C SER A 196 16.70 1.30 1.93
N LYS A 197 15.43 1.36 2.34
CA LYS A 197 14.27 1.22 1.47
C LYS A 197 13.45 2.51 1.35
N CYS A 198 13.77 3.51 2.17
CA CYS A 198 13.18 4.83 2.05
C CYS A 198 13.78 5.54 0.83
N GLY A 199 13.13 6.60 0.39
CA GLY A 199 13.67 7.42 -0.70
C GLY A 199 13.08 8.81 -0.66
N ILE A 200 13.87 9.80 -1.07
CA ILE A 200 13.41 11.18 -1.20
C ILE A 200 13.37 11.53 -2.66
N MET A 201 12.31 12.20 -3.07
CA MET A 201 12.11 12.66 -4.43
C MET A 201 11.65 14.10 -4.41
N THR A 202 12.22 14.92 -5.28
CA THR A 202 11.81 16.30 -5.47
C THR A 202 11.17 16.46 -6.85
N ILE A 203 10.09 17.24 -6.90
CA ILE A 203 9.46 17.70 -8.14
C ILE A 203 9.74 19.18 -8.23
N SER A 204 10.45 19.59 -9.28
CA SER A 204 10.82 20.99 -9.53
C SER A 204 11.64 21.65 -8.40
N GLY A 205 12.40 20.87 -7.62
CA GLY A 205 13.29 21.35 -6.56
C GLY A 205 14.63 20.60 -6.55
N GLU A 206 15.63 21.18 -5.89
CA GLU A 206 16.97 20.58 -5.74
C GLU A 206 17.22 20.18 -4.29
N MET A 207 17.86 19.02 -4.09
CA MET A 207 18.19 18.58 -2.74
C MET A 207 19.45 19.28 -2.24
N THR A 208 19.28 20.15 -1.26
CA THR A 208 20.38 20.95 -0.69
C THR A 208 20.84 20.46 0.68
N THR A 209 20.09 19.56 1.33
CA THR A 209 20.37 19.11 2.70
C THR A 209 20.00 17.64 2.88
N ASP A 210 20.77 16.94 3.71
CA ASP A 210 20.51 15.56 4.10
C ASP A 210 19.24 15.46 4.96
N MET A 211 18.48 14.40 4.73
CA MET A 211 17.21 14.11 5.41
C MET A 211 17.38 12.82 6.20
N THR A 212 17.03 12.84 7.48
CA THR A 212 17.41 11.78 8.43
C THR A 212 16.26 11.35 9.35
N PRO A 213 15.24 10.61 8.86
CA PRO A 213 14.26 9.99 9.75
C PRO A 213 14.94 9.05 10.76
N GLN A 214 14.63 9.20 12.05
CA GLN A 214 15.28 8.46 13.15
C GLN A 214 16.82 8.53 13.10
N GLY A 215 17.39 9.66 12.67
CA GLY A 215 18.83 9.86 12.55
C GLY A 215 19.50 9.03 11.43
N GLN A 216 18.73 8.32 10.60
CA GLN A 216 19.25 7.52 9.50
C GLN A 216 19.13 8.30 8.19
N LYS A 217 20.27 8.54 7.52
CA LYS A 217 20.28 9.22 6.21
C LYS A 217 19.50 8.43 5.16
N VAL A 218 18.64 9.13 4.42
CA VAL A 218 17.88 8.60 3.28
C VAL A 218 18.40 9.24 1.99
N ASP A 219 18.57 8.41 0.97
CA ASP A 219 19.10 8.85 -0.33
C ASP A 219 18.02 9.51 -1.19
N SER A 220 18.47 10.47 -2.01
CA SER A 220 17.66 11.06 -3.07
C SER A 220 17.52 10.09 -4.24
N THR A 221 16.35 10.06 -4.88
CA THR A 221 16.09 9.25 -6.06
C THR A 221 15.18 9.96 -7.05
N ASP A 222 15.51 9.82 -8.33
CA ASP A 222 14.65 10.23 -9.45
C ASP A 222 13.47 9.28 -9.68
N GLN A 223 13.52 8.08 -9.10
CA GLN A 223 12.52 7.05 -9.33
C GLN A 223 12.28 6.20 -8.08
N TYR A 224 11.01 5.99 -7.73
CA TYR A 224 10.62 5.13 -6.61
C TYR A 224 9.45 4.23 -7.01
N THR A 225 9.47 2.96 -6.57
CA THR A 225 8.36 2.04 -6.82
C THR A 225 7.44 2.01 -5.60
N TYR A 226 6.33 2.75 -5.66
CA TYR A 226 5.32 2.81 -4.61
C TYR A 226 4.10 1.96 -5.01
N LEU A 227 3.74 0.97 -4.19
CA LEU A 227 2.65 0.03 -4.48
C LEU A 227 2.77 -0.62 -5.87
N GLY A 228 3.99 -0.90 -6.33
CA GLY A 228 4.23 -1.47 -7.67
C GLY A 228 4.07 -0.49 -8.84
N TYR A 229 3.67 0.75 -8.60
CA TYR A 229 3.67 1.87 -9.54
C TYR A 229 4.99 2.65 -9.47
N ILE A 230 5.52 3.06 -10.62
CA ILE A 230 6.77 3.81 -10.69
C ILE A 230 6.46 5.31 -10.69
N MET A 231 6.77 5.95 -9.57
CA MET A 231 6.83 7.40 -9.44
C MET A 231 8.19 7.90 -9.93
N ASN A 232 8.23 9.06 -10.58
CA ASN A 232 9.47 9.69 -11.02
C ASN A 232 9.42 11.21 -10.90
N SER A 233 10.59 11.84 -10.82
CA SER A 233 10.75 13.30 -10.71
C SER A 233 10.17 14.09 -11.89
N LYS A 234 10.00 13.46 -13.06
CA LYS A 234 9.36 14.04 -14.25
C LYS A 234 7.83 13.95 -14.24
N TRP A 235 7.27 13.25 -13.25
CA TRP A 235 5.85 12.97 -13.10
C TRP A 235 5.17 12.36 -14.34
N ASP A 236 5.93 11.58 -15.11
CA ASP A 236 5.43 10.91 -16.30
C ASP A 236 5.08 9.43 -16.02
N VAL A 237 4.35 8.80 -16.95
CA VAL A 237 3.87 7.42 -16.79
C VAL A 237 4.74 6.37 -17.52
N SER A 238 5.81 6.79 -18.17
CA SER A 238 6.61 5.95 -19.07
C SER A 238 7.30 4.80 -18.34
N GLY A 239 7.83 5.07 -17.14
CA GLY A 239 8.44 4.06 -16.26
C GLY A 239 7.46 2.93 -15.93
N THR A 240 6.25 3.27 -15.46
CA THR A 240 5.20 2.30 -15.15
C THR A 240 4.79 1.48 -16.38
N ILE A 241 4.58 2.13 -17.53
CA ILE A 241 4.20 1.44 -18.77
C ILE A 241 5.28 0.43 -19.18
N ASN A 242 6.55 0.82 -19.11
CA ASN A 242 7.67 -0.06 -19.46
C ASN A 242 7.80 -1.23 -18.46
N ASN A 243 7.62 -0.98 -17.16
CA ASN A 243 7.61 -2.02 -16.14
C ASN A 243 6.48 -3.02 -16.34
N ASN A 244 5.26 -2.56 -16.58
CA ASN A 244 4.10 -3.42 -16.85
C ASN A 244 4.32 -4.24 -18.12
N LYS A 245 4.80 -3.60 -19.20
CA LYS A 245 5.19 -4.30 -20.43
C LYS A 245 6.18 -5.44 -20.14
N ASN A 246 7.24 -5.16 -19.38
CA ASN A 246 8.26 -6.15 -19.05
C ASN A 246 7.71 -7.27 -18.17
N LYS A 247 6.84 -6.96 -17.20
CA LYS A 247 6.15 -7.97 -16.38
C LYS A 247 5.23 -8.86 -17.23
N VAL A 248 4.50 -8.28 -18.18
CA VAL A 248 3.70 -9.04 -19.16
C VAL A 248 4.61 -9.95 -19.99
N SER A 249 5.70 -9.44 -20.56
CA SER A 249 6.65 -10.26 -21.33
C SER A 249 7.23 -11.41 -20.50
N LYS A 250 7.57 -11.18 -19.23
CA LYS A 250 8.03 -12.24 -18.31
C LYS A 250 6.94 -13.30 -18.06
N ALA A 251 5.70 -12.88 -17.82
CA ALA A 251 4.57 -13.80 -17.63
C ALA A 251 4.28 -14.63 -18.90
N ILE A 252 4.38 -14.01 -20.08
CA ILE A 252 4.26 -14.70 -21.36
C ILE A 252 5.36 -15.76 -21.51
N TYR A 253 6.60 -15.40 -21.21
CA TYR A 253 7.73 -16.32 -21.32
C TYR A 253 7.56 -17.53 -20.38
N ALA A 254 7.16 -17.28 -19.13
CA ALA A 254 6.89 -18.35 -18.17
C ALA A 254 5.75 -19.29 -18.61
N ALA A 255 4.74 -18.75 -19.30
CA ALA A 255 3.60 -19.53 -19.81
C ALA A 255 3.77 -19.99 -21.27
N TYR A 256 4.93 -19.79 -21.89
CA TYR A 256 5.11 -19.95 -23.33
C TYR A 256 4.80 -21.38 -23.81
N SER A 257 5.25 -22.39 -23.06
CA SER A 257 4.98 -23.81 -23.35
C SER A 257 3.48 -24.12 -23.32
N PHE A 258 2.75 -23.58 -22.33
CA PHE A 258 1.29 -23.70 -22.22
C PHE A 258 0.57 -23.01 -23.39
N LEU A 259 1.01 -21.80 -23.77
CA LEU A 259 0.36 -21.02 -24.82
C LEU A 259 0.48 -21.66 -26.21
N ARG A 260 1.59 -22.37 -26.49
CA ARG A 260 1.84 -23.03 -27.79
C ARG A 260 1.19 -24.39 -27.97
N ARG A 261 0.77 -25.05 -26.90
CA ARG A 261 0.19 -26.38 -26.93
C ARG A 261 -1.09 -26.43 -27.77
N SER A 262 -1.13 -27.27 -28.80
CA SER A 262 -2.31 -27.43 -29.68
C SER A 262 -3.43 -28.22 -29.03
N ASP A 263 -3.11 -29.03 -28.02
CA ASP A 263 -4.04 -29.86 -27.26
C ASP A 263 -4.79 -29.09 -26.15
N VAL A 264 -4.40 -27.84 -25.89
CA VAL A 264 -5.07 -26.96 -24.94
C VAL A 264 -6.12 -26.11 -25.65
N LEU A 265 -7.36 -26.17 -25.15
CA LEU A 265 -8.48 -25.38 -25.65
C LEU A 265 -8.17 -23.88 -25.70
N THR A 266 -8.48 -23.24 -26.82
CA THR A 266 -8.34 -21.79 -27.04
C THR A 266 -9.01 -20.98 -25.93
N ALA A 267 -10.18 -21.41 -25.44
CA ALA A 267 -10.90 -20.76 -24.35
C ALA A 267 -10.06 -20.65 -23.05
N LEU A 268 -9.26 -21.65 -22.71
CA LEU A 268 -8.39 -21.62 -21.53
C LEU A 268 -7.25 -20.62 -21.72
N LYS A 269 -6.71 -20.51 -22.93
CA LYS A 269 -5.66 -19.54 -23.26
C LYS A 269 -6.21 -18.10 -23.23
N ILE A 270 -7.42 -17.89 -23.74
CA ILE A 270 -8.13 -16.61 -23.62
C ILE A 270 -8.35 -16.26 -22.14
N LYS A 271 -8.77 -17.23 -21.32
CA LYS A 271 -8.94 -17.03 -19.88
C LYS A 271 -7.62 -16.64 -19.21
N PHE A 272 -6.51 -17.26 -19.58
CA PHE A 272 -5.17 -16.86 -19.13
C PHE A 272 -4.82 -15.42 -19.53
N ILE A 273 -5.06 -15.03 -20.79
CA ILE A 273 -4.85 -13.64 -21.24
C ILE A 273 -5.67 -12.66 -20.37
N ASN A 274 -6.96 -12.93 -20.18
CA ASN A 274 -7.86 -12.04 -19.46
C ASN A 274 -7.64 -12.00 -17.94
N SER A 275 -7.15 -13.09 -17.34
CA SER A 275 -7.02 -13.23 -15.88
C SER A 275 -5.60 -13.06 -15.36
N VAL A 276 -4.59 -13.14 -16.23
CA VAL A 276 -3.17 -13.02 -15.85
C VAL A 276 -2.51 -11.87 -16.60
N LEU A 277 -2.47 -11.91 -17.93
CA LEU A 277 -1.73 -10.91 -18.71
C LEU A 277 -2.37 -9.53 -18.66
N MET A 278 -3.70 -9.45 -18.79
CA MET A 278 -4.43 -8.20 -18.76
C MET A 278 -4.30 -7.49 -17.40
N PRO A 279 -4.52 -8.13 -16.23
CA PRO A 279 -4.29 -7.51 -14.94
C PRO A 279 -2.86 -7.01 -14.74
N ILE A 280 -1.85 -7.80 -15.13
CA ILE A 280 -0.43 -7.38 -15.03
C ILE A 280 -0.17 -6.14 -15.90
N GLY A 281 -0.68 -6.14 -17.13
CA GLY A 281 -0.48 -5.03 -18.07
C GLY A 281 -1.24 -3.76 -17.67
N CYS A 282 -2.46 -3.91 -17.17
CA CYS A 282 -3.36 -2.80 -16.84
C CYS A 282 -3.19 -2.24 -15.42
N TYR A 283 -2.26 -2.78 -14.62
CA TYR A 283 -2.04 -2.31 -13.25
C TYR A 283 -1.63 -0.83 -13.22
N GLY A 284 -2.34 0.00 -12.43
CA GLY A 284 -2.16 1.45 -12.42
C GLY A 284 -2.71 2.16 -13.67
N GLY A 285 -3.58 1.49 -14.43
CA GLY A 285 -4.20 1.99 -15.66
C GLY A 285 -4.98 3.30 -15.49
N GLU A 286 -5.40 3.61 -14.28
CA GLU A 286 -6.10 4.84 -13.91
C GLU A 286 -5.30 6.09 -14.28
N THR A 287 -3.96 6.01 -14.26
CA THR A 287 -3.08 7.16 -14.54
C THR A 287 -2.71 7.31 -16.03
N PHE A 288 -2.73 6.22 -16.80
CA PHE A 288 -2.29 6.22 -18.21
C PHE A 288 -3.37 5.85 -19.23
N GLY A 289 -4.58 5.49 -18.78
CA GLY A 289 -5.72 5.08 -19.60
C GLY A 289 -6.37 6.16 -20.46
N MET A 290 -5.85 7.39 -20.45
CA MET A 290 -6.34 8.51 -21.29
C MET A 290 -5.88 8.45 -22.75
N SER A 291 -4.89 7.60 -23.06
CA SER A 291 -4.23 7.61 -24.35
C SER A 291 -3.96 6.21 -24.88
N ILE A 292 -4.48 5.94 -26.08
CA ILE A 292 -4.16 4.74 -26.84
C ILE A 292 -2.64 4.62 -27.06
N ALA A 293 -1.96 5.75 -27.33
CA ALA A 293 -0.52 5.77 -27.55
C ALA A 293 0.26 5.29 -26.32
N ARG A 294 -0.17 5.67 -25.11
CA ARG A 294 0.42 5.21 -23.84
C ARG A 294 0.16 3.72 -23.59
N CYS A 295 -1.00 3.21 -23.98
CA CYS A 295 -1.35 1.78 -23.81
C CYS A 295 -0.70 0.87 -24.86
N LYS A 296 -0.27 1.42 -26.01
CA LYS A 296 0.27 0.68 -27.16
C LYS A 296 1.44 -0.26 -26.82
N PRO A 297 2.44 0.12 -25.99
CA PRO A 297 3.56 -0.77 -25.67
C PRO A 297 3.11 -2.07 -24.97
N ILE A 298 2.19 -1.97 -24.03
CA ILE A 298 1.63 -3.12 -23.30
C ILE A 298 0.70 -3.93 -24.21
N GLN A 299 -0.20 -3.25 -24.94
CA GLN A 299 -1.09 -3.89 -25.91
C GLN A 299 -0.32 -4.71 -26.94
N SER A 300 0.82 -4.20 -27.41
CA SER A 300 1.66 -4.88 -28.41
C SER A 300 2.22 -6.21 -27.90
N GLU A 301 2.58 -6.31 -26.62
CA GLU A 301 3.04 -7.58 -26.03
C GLU A 301 1.89 -8.59 -25.90
N ILE A 302 0.72 -8.12 -25.48
CA ILE A 302 -0.47 -8.97 -25.36
C ILE A 302 -0.96 -9.43 -26.74
N ASP A 303 -0.94 -8.55 -27.74
CA ASP A 303 -1.35 -8.87 -29.11
C ASP A 303 -0.47 -9.97 -29.74
N LYS A 304 0.82 -10.08 -29.36
CA LYS A 304 1.66 -11.22 -29.79
C LYS A 304 1.08 -12.56 -29.34
N VAL A 305 0.56 -12.61 -28.12
CA VAL A 305 -0.05 -13.83 -27.56
C VAL A 305 -1.41 -14.08 -28.21
N ILE A 306 -2.22 -13.04 -28.39
CA ILE A 306 -3.52 -13.15 -29.06
C ILE A 306 -3.34 -13.72 -30.48
N ARG A 307 -2.35 -13.23 -31.24
CA ARG A 307 -2.02 -13.78 -32.56
C ARG A 307 -1.63 -15.26 -32.51
N MET A 308 -0.80 -15.63 -31.53
CA MET A 308 -0.37 -17.01 -31.32
C MET A 308 -1.56 -17.93 -30.99
N VAL A 309 -2.47 -17.47 -30.13
CA VAL A 309 -3.66 -18.21 -29.69
C VAL A 309 -4.67 -18.36 -30.82
N ALA A 310 -4.86 -17.31 -31.63
CA ALA A 310 -5.74 -17.32 -32.81
C ALA A 310 -5.12 -18.03 -34.02
N ASN A 311 -3.83 -18.38 -33.96
CA ASN A 311 -3.05 -18.93 -35.08
C ASN A 311 -3.11 -18.07 -36.35
N VAL A 312 -2.97 -16.75 -36.21
CA VAL A 312 -3.03 -15.79 -37.32
C VAL A 312 -1.69 -15.10 -37.59
N GLY A 313 -1.47 -14.72 -38.84
CA GLY A 313 -0.26 -14.00 -39.26
C GLY A 313 -0.17 -12.55 -38.76
N LYS A 314 0.98 -11.90 -39.04
CA LYS A 314 1.25 -10.50 -38.66
C LYS A 314 0.35 -9.48 -39.36
N SER A 315 -0.19 -9.82 -40.52
CA SER A 315 -1.08 -8.95 -41.31
C SER A 315 -2.53 -8.93 -40.81
N ALA A 316 -2.89 -9.80 -39.85
CA ALA A 316 -4.24 -9.83 -39.31
C ALA A 316 -4.58 -8.54 -38.55
N ALA A 317 -5.79 -8.02 -38.79
CA ALA A 317 -6.35 -6.87 -38.08
C ALA A 317 -6.65 -7.24 -36.62
N MET A 318 -5.86 -6.72 -35.68
CA MET A 318 -5.95 -7.13 -34.27
C MET A 318 -7.25 -6.73 -33.58
N GLU A 319 -7.88 -5.66 -34.02
CA GLU A 319 -9.19 -5.25 -33.51
C GLU A 319 -10.24 -6.32 -33.76
N ARG A 320 -10.39 -6.76 -35.02
CA ARG A 320 -11.26 -7.89 -35.39
C ARG A 320 -10.98 -9.16 -34.58
N ILE A 321 -9.71 -9.54 -34.45
CA ILE A 321 -9.33 -10.77 -33.71
C ILE A 321 -9.66 -10.64 -32.21
N ARG A 322 -9.47 -9.46 -31.62
CA ARG A 322 -9.82 -9.21 -30.23
C ARG A 322 -11.33 -9.33 -30.02
N ASP A 323 -12.13 -8.77 -30.92
CA ASP A 323 -13.59 -8.83 -30.84
C ASP A 323 -14.10 -10.26 -30.99
N GLU A 324 -13.58 -11.03 -31.96
CA GLU A 324 -13.90 -12.45 -32.14
C GLU A 324 -13.59 -13.31 -30.91
N LEU A 325 -12.52 -12.99 -30.19
CA LEU A 325 -12.10 -13.72 -28.98
C LEU A 325 -12.69 -13.13 -27.69
N GLY A 326 -13.46 -12.06 -27.76
CA GLY A 326 -14.01 -11.37 -26.58
C GLY A 326 -12.94 -10.79 -25.66
N ILE A 327 -11.83 -10.29 -26.21
CA ILE A 327 -10.70 -9.72 -25.45
C ILE A 327 -10.69 -8.20 -25.61
N SER A 328 -11.15 -7.47 -24.58
CA SER A 328 -11.08 -6.01 -24.55
C SER A 328 -9.64 -5.51 -24.66
N SER A 329 -9.42 -4.39 -25.34
CA SER A 329 -8.10 -3.77 -25.40
C SER A 329 -7.63 -3.27 -24.03
N VAL A 330 -6.32 -3.15 -23.86
CA VAL A 330 -5.67 -2.50 -22.71
C VAL A 330 -6.22 -1.08 -22.54
N PHE A 331 -6.33 -0.32 -23.63
CA PHE A 331 -6.88 1.03 -23.60
C PHE A 331 -8.30 1.07 -23.04
N MET A 332 -9.19 0.19 -23.52
CA MET A 332 -10.56 0.15 -22.99
C MET A 332 -10.57 -0.21 -21.50
N ARG A 333 -9.79 -1.20 -21.08
CA ARG A 333 -9.72 -1.61 -19.67
C ARG A 333 -9.20 -0.50 -18.76
N THR A 334 -8.13 0.19 -19.17
CA THR A 334 -7.51 1.26 -18.38
C THR A 334 -8.33 2.54 -18.40
N SER A 335 -9.01 2.84 -19.52
CA SER A 335 -9.98 3.93 -19.63
C SER A 335 -11.17 3.72 -18.69
N THR A 336 -11.75 2.51 -18.68
CA THR A 336 -12.82 2.17 -17.72
C THR A 336 -12.33 2.22 -16.27
N ALA A 337 -11.12 1.75 -15.98
CA ALA A 337 -10.54 1.83 -14.64
C ALA A 337 -10.39 3.29 -14.19
N ARG A 338 -9.91 4.15 -15.08
CA ARG A 338 -9.79 5.58 -14.84
C ARG A 338 -11.14 6.24 -14.59
N GLU A 339 -12.13 6.01 -15.46
CA GLU A 339 -13.49 6.55 -15.28
C GLU A 339 -14.06 6.15 -13.91
N ARG A 340 -13.91 4.88 -13.52
CA ARG A 340 -14.29 4.41 -12.18
C ARG A 340 -13.52 5.11 -11.08
N ALA A 341 -12.25 5.44 -11.27
CA ALA A 341 -11.46 6.17 -10.29
C ALA A 341 -11.97 7.62 -10.09
N TYR A 342 -12.57 8.24 -11.10
CA TYR A 342 -13.23 9.55 -10.93
C TYR A 342 -14.60 9.44 -10.29
N HIS A 343 -15.40 8.42 -10.63
CA HIS A 343 -16.79 8.31 -10.17
C HIS A 343 -16.98 7.53 -8.86
N LYS A 344 -15.97 6.79 -8.37
CA LYS A 344 -16.04 6.09 -7.08
C LYS A 344 -15.89 7.00 -5.87
N TRP A 345 -15.73 8.31 -6.07
CA TRP A 345 -15.55 9.30 -5.01
C TRP A 345 -16.48 10.48 -5.21
#